data_AF-K7ELZ6-F1
#
_entry.id   AF-K7ELZ6-F1
#
_cell.length_a   1.000
_cell.length_b   1.000
_cell.length_c   1.000
_cell.angle_alpha   90.00
_cell.angle_beta   90.00
_cell.angle_gamma   90.00
#
_symmetry.space_group_name_H-M   'P 1'
#
loop_
_entity.id
_entity.type
_entity.pdbx_description
1 polymer ?
#
loop_
_entity_poly.entity_id
_entity_poly.type
_entity_poly.pdbx_seq_one_letter_code
_entity_poly.pdbx_strand_id
1 'polypeptide(L)'
;MGELFRSEEMTLAQLFLQSEAAYCCVSELGELGKVQFRDLNPDVNVFQRKFVNEVRRCEEMDRKLRFVEKEIRKANIPIMDTGENPEVPFPRD
;
A
#
# COMPACT_ATOMS: atom_id res chain seq x y z
N MET A 1 26.00 11.02 -6.99
CA MET A 1 25.57 12.26 -7.69
C MET A 1 26.20 12.30 -9.08
N GLY A 2 25.61 11.55 -10.01
CA GLY A 2 26.06 11.45 -11.39
C GLY A 2 25.11 10.61 -12.22
N GLU A 3 23.83 10.96 -12.26
CA GLU A 3 22.73 10.10 -12.79
C GLU A 3 21.86 10.80 -13.84
N LEU A 4 22.24 11.97 -14.34
CA LEU A 4 21.41 12.72 -15.30
C LEU A 4 21.53 12.23 -16.75
N PHE A 5 22.56 11.44 -17.09
CA PHE A 5 22.84 11.06 -18.49
C PHE A 5 22.41 9.63 -18.86
N ARG A 6 22.28 8.72 -17.89
CA ARG A 6 21.88 7.32 -18.08
C ARG A 6 21.08 6.82 -16.89
N SER A 7 20.24 5.83 -17.12
CA SER A 7 19.48 5.13 -16.07
C SER A 7 20.42 4.51 -15.03
N GLU A 8 19.95 4.43 -13.79
CA GLU A 8 20.62 3.68 -12.73
C GLU A 8 20.67 2.19 -13.02
N GLU A 9 21.67 1.53 -12.44
CA GLU A 9 21.80 0.07 -12.50
C GLU A 9 20.70 -0.59 -11.65
N MET A 10 19.99 -1.54 -12.24
CA MET A 10 18.87 -2.24 -11.60
C MET A 10 19.23 -3.70 -11.33
N THR A 11 18.81 -4.22 -10.18
CA THR A 11 18.99 -5.64 -9.82
C THR A 11 17.64 -6.32 -9.66
N LEU A 12 17.51 -7.54 -10.21
CA LEU A 12 16.37 -8.42 -9.95
C LEU A 12 16.70 -9.33 -8.76
N ALA A 13 15.88 -9.27 -7.72
CA ALA A 13 16.00 -10.13 -6.53
C ALA A 13 14.75 -11.00 -6.37
N GLN A 14 14.92 -12.15 -5.71
CA GLN A 14 13.83 -13.03 -5.31
C GLN A 14 13.76 -13.08 -3.79
N LEU A 15 12.58 -12.80 -3.24
CA LEU A 15 12.32 -12.77 -1.80
C LEU A 15 11.52 -14.01 -1.40
N PHE A 16 11.99 -14.73 -0.39
CA PHE A 16 11.26 -15.84 0.23
C PHE A 16 10.80 -15.40 1.61
N LEU A 17 9.48 -15.26 1.79
CA LEU A 17 8.87 -14.77 3.01
C LEU A 17 8.00 -15.85 3.65
N GLN A 18 8.11 -16.00 4.97
CA GLN A 18 7.11 -16.75 5.73
C GLN A 18 5.80 -15.96 5.79
N SER A 19 4.66 -16.66 5.79
CA SER A 19 3.34 -16.00 5.73
C SER A 19 3.10 -15.07 6.93
N GLU A 20 3.61 -15.42 8.10
CA GLU A 20 3.49 -14.62 9.34
C GLU A 20 4.31 -13.32 9.29
N ALA A 21 5.46 -13.34 8.63
CA ALA A 21 6.33 -12.16 8.49
C ALA A 21 6.01 -11.30 7.26
N ALA A 22 5.18 -11.80 6.35
CA ALA A 22 4.93 -11.15 5.06
C ALA A 22 4.39 -9.72 5.20
N TYR A 23 3.51 -9.47 6.17
CA TYR A 23 2.97 -8.14 6.40
C TYR A 23 4.08 -7.14 6.77
N CYS A 24 4.85 -7.43 7.82
CA CYS A 24 5.91 -6.55 8.31
C CYS A 24 7.01 -6.32 7.26
N CYS A 25 7.42 -7.37 6.55
CA CYS A 25 8.44 -7.23 5.51
C CYS A 25 7.95 -6.34 4.36
N VAL A 26 6.71 -6.54 3.89
CA VAL A 26 6.17 -5.74 2.77
C VAL A 26 5.93 -4.30 3.19
N SER A 27 5.49 -4.04 4.42
CA SER A 27 5.34 -2.67 4.93
C SER A 27 6.65 -1.93 5.00
N GLU A 28 7.71 -2.56 5.52
CA GLU A 28 9.05 -1.96 5.58
C GLU A 28 9.59 -1.63 4.18
N LEU A 29 9.39 -2.54 3.22
CA LEU A 29 9.77 -2.28 1.82
C LEU A 29 8.97 -1.12 1.20
N GLY A 30 7.72 -0.96 1.59
CA GLY A 30 6.86 0.17 1.19
C GLY A 30 7.39 1.50 1.71
N GLU A 31 7.73 1.57 3.00
CA GLU A 31 8.31 2.76 3.64
C GLU A 31 9.68 3.15 3.04
N LEU A 32 10.49 2.16 2.66
CA LEU A 32 11.77 2.42 1.98
C LEU A 32 11.59 3.03 0.59
N GLY A 33 10.50 2.71 -0.13
CA GLY A 33 10.16 3.32 -1.42
C GLY A 33 11.11 2.99 -2.58
N LYS A 34 11.90 1.92 -2.50
CA LYS A 34 12.96 1.57 -3.48
C LYS A 34 12.72 0.29 -4.27
N VAL A 35 11.63 -0.43 -3.98
CA VAL A 35 11.37 -1.75 -4.57
C VAL A 35 10.21 -1.67 -5.54
N GLN A 36 10.40 -2.26 -6.73
CA GLN A 36 9.34 -2.47 -7.71
C GLN A 36 9.00 -3.97 -7.79
N PHE A 37 7.76 -4.32 -7.43
CA PHE A 37 7.27 -5.70 -7.52
C PHE A 37 6.82 -6.04 -8.95
N ARG A 38 7.08 -7.28 -9.38
CA ARG A 38 6.52 -7.86 -10.61
C ARG A 38 5.35 -8.76 -10.25
N ASP A 39 4.25 -8.69 -10.99
CA ASP A 39 3.13 -9.62 -10.82
C ASP A 39 3.54 -11.00 -11.34
N LEU A 40 3.70 -11.96 -10.43
CA LEU A 40 4.01 -13.35 -10.76
C LEU A 40 2.74 -14.17 -11.11
N ASN A 41 1.55 -13.61 -10.90
CA ASN A 41 0.27 -14.29 -11.12
C ASN A 41 -0.64 -13.48 -12.09
N PRO A 42 -0.15 -13.09 -13.29
CA PRO A 42 -0.94 -12.25 -14.21
C PRO A 42 -2.18 -12.97 -14.73
N ASP A 43 -2.11 -14.29 -14.92
CA ASP A 43 -3.21 -15.10 -15.48
C ASP A 43 -4.26 -15.49 -14.43
N VAL A 44 -4.01 -15.20 -13.14
CA VAL A 44 -4.95 -15.52 -12.06
C VAL A 44 -6.02 -14.43 -11.99
N ASN A 45 -7.27 -14.87 -12.13
CA ASN A 45 -8.44 -14.00 -11.99
C ASN A 45 -8.40 -13.23 -10.67
N VAL A 46 -8.68 -11.93 -10.73
CA VAL A 46 -8.72 -11.00 -9.58
C VAL A 46 -9.54 -11.56 -8.42
N PHE A 47 -10.67 -12.21 -8.70
CA PHE A 47 -11.55 -12.77 -7.67
C PHE A 47 -11.02 -14.01 -6.95
N GLN A 48 -10.01 -14.66 -7.54
CA GLN A 48 -9.37 -15.86 -7.00
C GLN A 48 -8.01 -15.56 -6.37
N ARG A 49 -7.56 -14.28 -6.39
CA ARG A 49 -6.30 -13.89 -5.77
C ARG A 49 -6.37 -14.05 -4.25
N LYS A 50 -5.25 -14.49 -3.67
CA LYS A 50 -5.14 -14.89 -2.25
C LYS A 50 -5.69 -13.85 -1.25
N PHE A 51 -5.43 -12.57 -1.49
CA PHE A 51 -5.77 -11.47 -0.56
C PHE A 51 -6.94 -10.59 -1.02
N VAL A 52 -7.84 -11.13 -1.85
CA VAL A 52 -8.95 -10.35 -2.43
C VAL A 52 -9.91 -9.80 -1.37
N ASN A 53 -10.10 -10.53 -0.26
CA ASN A 53 -11.02 -10.13 0.80
C ASN A 53 -10.48 -8.93 1.59
N GLU A 54 -9.19 -8.92 1.85
CA GLU A 54 -8.47 -7.84 2.52
C GLU A 54 -8.50 -6.56 1.68
N VAL A 55 -8.23 -6.69 0.37
CA VAL A 55 -8.32 -5.56 -0.57
C VAL A 55 -9.74 -4.98 -0.59
N ARG A 56 -10.77 -5.83 -0.66
CA ARG A 56 -12.18 -5.37 -0.60
C ARG A 56 -12.52 -4.65 0.69
N ARG A 57 -12.02 -5.13 1.84
CA ARG A 57 -12.22 -4.45 3.14
C ARG A 57 -11.61 -3.04 3.12
N CYS A 58 -10.44 -2.87 2.50
CA CYS A 58 -9.81 -1.55 2.33
C CYS A 58 -10.64 -0.65 1.41
N GLU A 59 -11.15 -1.17 0.28
CA GLU A 59 -12.02 -0.41 -0.63
C GLU A 59 -13.32 0.05 0.05
N GLU A 60 -13.95 -0.81 0.86
CA GLU A 60 -15.13 -0.44 1.65
C GLU A 60 -14.82 0.63 2.69
N MET A 61 -13.65 0.55 3.34
CA MET A 61 -13.20 1.56 4.29
C MET A 61 -12.98 2.91 3.60
N ASP A 62 -12.29 2.94 2.46
CA ASP A 62 -12.07 4.15 1.67
C ASP A 62 -13.41 4.80 1.29
N ARG A 63 -14.39 4.00 0.87
CA ARG A 63 -15.75 4.49 0.57
C ARG A 63 -16.41 5.16 1.79
N LYS A 64 -16.28 4.57 2.98
CA LYS A 64 -16.81 5.15 4.23
C LYS A 64 -16.09 6.45 4.59
N LEU A 65 -14.76 6.49 4.48
CA LEU A 65 -13.95 7.68 4.75
C LEU A 65 -14.34 8.84 3.82
N ARG A 66 -14.47 8.59 2.52
CA ARG A 66 -14.93 9.60 1.54
C ARG A 66 -16.32 10.15 1.87
N PHE A 67 -17.23 9.30 2.34
CA PHE A 67 -18.55 9.75 2.78
C PHE A 67 -18.45 10.66 4.01
N VAL A 68 -17.70 10.25 5.02
CA VAL A 68 -17.47 11.04 6.24
C VAL A 68 -16.84 12.38 5.90
N GLU A 69 -15.79 12.40 5.08
CA GLU A 69 -15.14 13.62 4.62
C GLU A 69 -16.13 14.58 3.95
N LYS A 70 -17.02 14.04 3.10
CA LYS A 70 -18.07 14.84 2.44
C LYS A 70 -19.04 15.46 3.45
N GLU A 71 -19.47 14.72 4.46
CA GLU A 71 -20.38 15.24 5.50
C GLU A 71 -19.69 16.28 6.39
N ILE A 72 -18.42 16.08 6.75
CA ILE A 72 -17.61 17.06 7.49
C ILE A 72 -17.51 18.38 6.72
N ARG A 73 -17.22 18.31 5.41
CA ARG A 73 -17.17 19.49 4.53
C ARG A 73 -18.52 20.20 4.44
N LYS A 74 -19.64 19.45 4.34
CA LYS A 74 -20.99 20.03 4.36
C LYS A 74 -21.32 20.74 5.68
N ALA A 75 -20.81 20.22 6.78
CA ALA A 75 -20.99 20.81 8.11
C ALA A 75 -20.06 22.02 8.38
N ASN A 76 -19.24 22.43 7.41
CA ASN A 76 -18.22 23.47 7.55
C ASN A 76 -17.25 23.21 8.73
N ILE A 77 -16.99 21.94 9.03
CA ILE A 77 -16.01 21.55 10.05
C ILE A 77 -14.63 21.56 9.40
N PRO A 78 -13.63 22.27 9.97
CA PRO A 78 -12.28 22.29 9.41
C PRO A 78 -11.61 20.92 9.57
N ILE A 79 -11.09 20.39 8.46
CA ILE A 79 -10.24 19.20 8.46
C ILE A 79 -8.79 19.66 8.57
N MET A 80 -8.08 19.22 9.61
CA MET A 80 -6.65 19.42 9.72
C MET A 80 -5.94 18.36 8.90
N ASP A 81 -5.23 18.79 7.86
CA ASP A 81 -4.27 17.95 7.15
C ASP A 81 -2.90 18.16 7.80
N THR A 82 -2.39 17.14 8.48
CA THR A 82 -1.07 17.18 9.11
C THR A 82 0.06 17.01 8.09
N GLY A 83 -0.25 16.70 6.82
CA GLY A 83 0.73 16.49 5.75
C GLY A 83 1.59 15.23 5.91
N GLU A 84 1.49 14.56 7.06
CA GLU A 84 2.22 13.35 7.40
C GLU A 84 1.31 12.14 7.25
N ASN A 85 1.78 11.14 6.49
CA ASN A 85 1.18 9.83 6.51
C ASN A 85 1.50 9.17 7.85
N PRO A 86 0.51 8.56 8.53
CA PRO A 86 0.79 7.81 9.74
C PRO A 86 1.67 6.61 9.44
N GLU A 87 2.51 6.23 10.41
CA GLU A 87 3.29 5.00 10.32
C GLU A 87 2.39 3.78 10.14
N VAL A 88 2.93 2.75 9.48
CA VAL A 88 2.19 1.51 9.23
C VAL A 88 1.70 0.93 10.56
N PRO A 89 0.38 0.67 10.71
CA PRO A 89 -0.15 0.07 11.92
C PRO A 89 0.32 -1.38 12.04
N PHE A 90 0.40 -1.88 13.28
CA PHE A 90 0.67 -3.30 13.49
C PHE A 90 -0.42 -4.18 12.86
N PRO A 91 -0.04 -5.36 12.32
CA PRO A 91 -1.01 -6.33 11.84
C PRO A 91 -1.98 -6.69 12.98
N ARG A 92 -3.27 -6.70 12.68
CA ARG A 92 -4.30 -7.19 13.60
C ARG A 92 -4.52 -8.67 13.31
N ASP A 93 -4.61 -9.47 14.37
CA ASP A 93 -4.97 -10.90 14.29
C ASP A 93 -6.33 -11.13 13.62
#